data_AF-A0A914VDV1-F1
#
_entry.id   AF-A0A914VDV1-F1
#
_cell.length_a   1.000
_cell.length_b   1.000
_cell.length_c   1.000
_cell.angle_alpha   90.00
_cell.angle_beta   90.00
_cell.angle_gamma   90.00
#
_symmetry.space_group_name_H-M   'P 1'
#
loop_
_entity.id
_entity.type
_entity.pdbx_description
1 polymer ?
#
loop_
_entity_poly.entity_id
_entity_poly.type
_entity_poly.pdbx_seq_one_letter_code
_entity_poly.pdbx_strand_id
1 'polypeptide(L)'
;MEKQKQKAIEHHNVALMVSMDSLAVIDNLRAGLLTLLEKKSIKESHPTRRDRNRELTSILFRKREDLKPFEGFLEALKKTDASHAIMAEAILKTYKHGIGATALEKVSCTPLSPTEETKYDLQM
;
A
#
# COMPACT_ATOMS: atom_id res chain seq x y z
N MET A 1 -9.14 11.30 -11.75
CA MET A 1 -7.98 10.41 -11.88
C MET A 1 -7.04 10.48 -10.66
N GLU A 2 -6.64 11.66 -10.19
CA GLU A 2 -5.78 11.80 -8.98
C GLU A 2 -6.36 11.16 -7.72
N LYS A 3 -7.64 11.41 -7.39
CA LYS A 3 -8.28 10.82 -6.19
C LYS A 3 -8.28 9.28 -6.17
N GLN A 4 -8.41 8.62 -7.32
CA GLN A 4 -8.39 7.15 -7.40
C GLN A 4 -6.98 6.59 -7.22
N LYS A 5 -5.97 7.28 -7.77
CA LYS A 5 -4.55 6.95 -7.52
C LYS A 5 -4.21 7.12 -6.04
N GLN A 6 -4.72 8.17 -5.41
CA GLN A 6 -4.57 8.41 -3.96
C GLN A 6 -5.18 7.29 -3.13
N LYS A 7 -6.43 6.89 -3.43
CA LYS A 7 -7.15 5.84 -2.71
C LYS A 7 -6.49 4.47 -2.86
N ALA A 8 -5.98 4.16 -4.06
CA ALA A 8 -5.21 2.95 -4.30
C ALA A 8 -3.89 2.95 -3.52
N ILE A 9 -3.20 4.09 -3.47
CA ILE A 9 -2.00 4.27 -2.65
C ILE A 9 -2.32 4.05 -1.16
N GLU A 10 -3.37 4.67 -0.64
CA GLU A 10 -3.79 4.54 0.77
C GLU A 10 -4.16 3.10 1.13
N HIS A 11 -4.89 2.40 0.25
CA HIS A 11 -5.26 0.99 0.45
C HIS A 11 -4.02 0.08 0.57
N HIS A 12 -3.00 0.32 -0.26
CA HIS A 12 -1.77 -0.46 -0.21
C HIS A 12 -0.78 0.04 0.86
N ASN A 13 -0.92 1.27 1.35
CA ASN A 13 -0.10 1.84 2.41
C ASN A 13 -0.22 1.05 3.71
N VAL A 14 -1.43 0.54 4.02
CA VAL A 14 -1.64 -0.34 5.18
C VAL A 14 -0.85 -1.65 5.03
N ALA A 15 -0.91 -2.28 3.85
CA ALA A 15 -0.18 -3.51 3.57
C ALA A 15 1.34 -3.30 3.64
N LEU A 16 1.84 -2.20 3.06
CA LEU A 16 3.25 -1.80 3.10
C LEU A 16 3.70 -1.53 4.54
N MET A 17 2.90 -0.82 5.34
CA MET A 17 3.24 -0.53 6.73
C MET A 17 3.40 -1.79 7.58
N VAL A 18 2.64 -2.85 7.30
CA VAL A 18 2.66 -4.10 8.07
C VAL A 18 3.80 -5.03 7.65
N SER A 19 4.03 -5.18 6.35
CA SER A 19 4.84 -6.27 5.78
C SER A 19 6.22 -5.85 5.25
N MET A 20 6.48 -4.56 5.09
CA MET A 20 7.74 -4.06 4.54
C MET A 20 8.90 -4.18 5.54
N ASP A 21 10.08 -4.51 5.02
CA ASP A 21 11.35 -4.29 5.72
C ASP A 21 11.92 -2.92 5.30
N SER A 22 11.64 -1.89 6.10
CA SER A 22 12.12 -0.52 5.85
C SER A 22 13.64 -0.43 5.77
N LEU A 23 14.40 -1.25 6.50
CA LEU A 23 15.86 -1.18 6.45
C LEU A 23 16.39 -1.68 5.12
N ALA A 24 15.90 -2.84 4.68
CA ALA A 24 16.25 -3.41 3.37
C ALA A 24 15.82 -2.50 2.22
N VAL A 25 14.65 -1.84 2.33
CA VAL A 25 14.21 -0.86 1.33
C VAL A 25 15.12 0.38 1.32
N ILE A 26 15.52 0.90 2.49
CA ILE A 26 16.41 2.08 2.58
C ILE A 26 17.78 1.82 1.94
N ASP A 27 18.28 0.61 2.07
CA ASP A 27 19.56 0.21 1.49
C ASP A 27 19.46 0.02 -0.04
N ASN A 28 18.29 -0.40 -0.54
CA ASN A 28 18.02 -0.53 -1.99
C ASN A 28 17.51 0.76 -2.67
N LEU A 29 17.15 1.79 -1.90
CA LEU A 29 16.68 3.07 -2.44
C LEU A 29 17.78 3.78 -3.22
N ARG A 30 17.44 4.15 -4.47
CA ARG A 30 18.32 4.95 -5.34
C ARG A 30 18.76 6.24 -4.64
N ALA A 31 20.03 6.61 -4.84
CA ALA A 31 20.58 7.86 -4.33
C ALA A 31 19.70 9.07 -4.75
N GLY A 32 19.42 9.97 -3.81
CA GLY A 32 18.61 11.16 -4.03
C GLY A 32 17.11 11.02 -3.72
N LEU A 33 16.59 9.81 -3.47
CA LEU A 33 15.19 9.62 -3.06
C LEU A 33 14.95 10.01 -1.59
N LEU A 34 15.90 9.63 -0.72
CA LEU A 34 16.02 10.07 0.66
C LEU A 34 17.36 10.76 0.86
N THR A 35 17.36 11.83 1.61
CA THR A 35 18.56 12.48 2.14
C THR A 35 19.24 11.57 3.17
N LEU A 36 20.54 11.79 3.41
CA LEU A 36 21.27 11.07 4.45
C LEU A 36 20.66 11.30 5.85
N LEU A 37 20.14 12.50 6.11
CA LEU A 37 19.46 12.84 7.36
C LEU A 37 18.15 12.06 7.52
N GLU A 38 17.33 11.94 6.49
CA GLU A 38 16.09 11.15 6.53
C GLU A 38 16.41 9.67 6.74
N LYS A 39 17.41 9.11 6.03
CA LYS A 39 17.84 7.72 6.22
C LYS A 39 18.29 7.48 7.65
N LYS A 40 19.10 8.39 8.21
CA LYS A 40 19.59 8.31 9.59
C LYS A 40 18.44 8.42 10.60
N SER A 41 17.53 9.37 10.41
CA SER A 41 16.33 9.55 11.23
C SER A 41 15.48 8.29 11.27
N ILE A 42 15.19 7.66 10.11
CA ILE A 42 14.40 6.42 10.07
C ILE A 42 15.14 5.29 10.81
N LYS A 43 16.45 5.15 10.62
CA LYS A 43 17.24 4.07 11.24
C LYS A 43 17.39 4.24 12.76
N GLU A 44 17.60 5.46 13.24
CA GLU A 44 17.99 5.74 14.62
C GLU A 44 16.85 6.25 15.51
N SER A 45 15.89 6.98 14.96
CA SER A 45 14.82 7.64 15.74
C SER A 45 13.55 6.81 15.88
N HIS A 46 13.44 5.67 15.19
CA HIS A 46 12.25 4.83 15.19
C HIS A 46 12.58 3.39 15.61
N PRO A 47 12.24 3.00 16.86
CA PRO A 47 12.66 1.72 17.44
C PRO A 47 11.92 0.52 16.85
N THR A 48 10.64 0.69 16.46
CA THR A 48 9.85 -0.40 15.90
C THR A 48 9.88 -0.43 14.38
N ARG A 49 9.76 -1.63 13.80
CA ARG A 49 9.62 -1.80 12.34
C ARG A 49 8.42 -1.01 11.80
N ARG A 50 7.33 -0.98 12.56
CA ARG A 50 6.10 -0.26 12.20
C ARG A 50 6.32 1.24 12.12
N ASP A 51 7.04 1.82 13.09
CA ASP A 51 7.33 3.25 13.10
C ASP A 51 8.29 3.64 11.97
N ARG A 52 9.31 2.81 11.71
CA ARG A 52 10.20 2.98 10.56
C ARG A 52 9.44 2.93 9.24
N ASN A 53 8.57 1.94 9.09
CA ASN A 53 7.74 1.79 7.90
C ASN A 53 6.81 2.98 7.70
N ARG A 54 6.19 3.47 8.79
CA ARG A 54 5.32 4.65 8.78
C ARG A 54 6.06 5.92 8.38
N GLU A 55 7.26 6.13 8.92
CA GLU A 55 8.06 7.31 8.60
C GLU A 55 8.56 7.26 7.15
N LEU A 56 9.06 6.10 6.72
CA LEU A 56 9.52 5.89 5.36
C LEU A 56 8.39 6.15 4.35
N THR A 57 7.20 5.58 4.57
CA THR A 57 6.05 5.85 3.71
C THR A 57 5.64 7.32 3.80
N SER A 58 5.57 7.93 4.99
CA SER A 58 5.25 9.35 5.17
C SER A 58 6.17 10.27 4.35
N ILE A 59 7.48 10.06 4.37
CA ILE A 59 8.45 10.86 3.61
C ILE A 59 8.25 10.70 2.11
N LEU A 60 8.08 9.46 1.64
CA LEU A 60 7.90 9.15 0.21
C LEU A 60 6.55 9.65 -0.31
N PHE A 61 5.51 9.66 0.52
CA PHE A 61 4.17 10.15 0.21
C PHE A 61 3.95 11.64 0.52
N ARG A 62 4.88 12.32 1.18
CA ARG A 62 4.86 13.79 1.37
C ARG A 62 5.26 14.53 0.09
N LYS A 63 6.06 13.90 -0.78
CA LYS A 63 6.43 14.45 -2.10
C LYS A 63 5.28 14.31 -3.12
N ARG A 64 4.06 14.71 -2.74
CA ARG A 64 2.79 14.47 -3.46
C ARG A 64 2.73 15.05 -4.88
N GLU A 65 3.63 15.97 -5.22
CA GLU A 65 3.68 16.62 -6.53
C GLU A 65 4.57 15.87 -7.54
N ASP A 66 5.45 14.97 -7.10
CA ASP A 66 6.30 14.18 -8.00
C ASP A 66 6.06 12.69 -7.74
N LEU A 67 5.77 11.94 -8.81
CA LEU A 67 5.48 10.51 -8.77
C LEU A 67 6.75 9.65 -8.83
N LYS A 68 7.87 10.26 -9.23
CA LYS A 68 9.17 9.59 -9.31
C LYS A 68 9.65 8.98 -7.98
N PRO A 69 9.43 9.62 -6.80
CA PRO A 69 9.81 9.04 -5.52
C PRO A 69 9.04 7.76 -5.19
N PHE A 70 7.78 7.68 -5.59
CA PHE A 70 6.95 6.50 -5.37
C PHE A 70 7.35 5.34 -6.28
N GLU A 71 7.60 5.59 -7.57
CA GLU A 71 8.11 4.56 -8.47
C GLU A 71 9.50 4.06 -8.04
N GLY A 72 10.38 4.97 -7.62
CA GLY A 72 11.69 4.62 -7.07
C GLY A 72 11.63 3.78 -5.79
N PHE A 73 10.61 4.00 -4.96
CA PHE A 73 10.32 3.17 -3.80
C PHE A 73 9.85 1.77 -4.18
N LEU A 74 8.92 1.64 -5.13
CA LEU A 74 8.46 0.33 -5.59
C LEU A 74 9.58 -0.47 -6.24
N GLU A 75 10.49 0.19 -6.98
CA GLU A 75 11.69 -0.46 -7.52
C GLU A 75 12.66 -0.91 -6.43
N ALA A 76 12.79 -0.16 -5.33
CA ALA A 76 13.59 -0.60 -4.17
C ALA A 76 12.92 -1.78 -3.44
N LEU A 77 11.59 -1.76 -3.33
CA LEU A 77 10.80 -2.83 -2.73
C LEU A 77 10.88 -4.14 -3.53
N LYS A 78 10.97 -4.09 -4.86
CA LYS A 78 11.23 -5.29 -5.68
C LYS A 78 12.57 -5.95 -5.41
N LYS A 79 13.55 -5.19 -4.92
CA LYS A 79 14.91 -5.67 -4.69
C LYS A 79 15.10 -6.27 -3.29
N THR A 80 14.11 -6.19 -2.40
CA THR A 80 14.21 -6.77 -1.06
C THR A 80 13.96 -8.28 -1.08
N ASP A 81 12.79 -8.72 -1.55
CA ASP A 81 12.48 -10.13 -1.73
C ASP A 81 11.37 -10.36 -2.78
N ALA A 82 11.13 -11.62 -3.13
CA ALA A 82 10.15 -12.01 -4.14
C ALA A 82 8.69 -11.69 -3.75
N SER A 83 8.35 -11.73 -2.46
CA SER A 83 7.01 -11.41 -1.98
C SER A 83 6.74 -9.91 -2.12
N HIS A 84 7.73 -9.09 -1.78
CA HIS A 84 7.71 -7.65 -1.98
C HIS A 84 7.72 -7.28 -3.46
N ALA A 85 8.38 -8.04 -4.33
CA ALA A 85 8.34 -7.83 -5.78
C ALA A 85 6.93 -8.02 -6.36
N ILE A 86 6.24 -9.11 -5.99
CA ILE A 86 4.85 -9.36 -6.39
C ILE A 86 3.94 -8.23 -5.92
N MET A 87 4.11 -7.78 -4.67
CA MET A 87 3.35 -6.68 -4.10
C MET A 87 3.61 -5.36 -4.83
N ALA A 88 4.88 -5.03 -5.08
CA ALA A 88 5.27 -3.81 -5.78
C ALA A 88 4.73 -3.78 -7.22
N GLU A 89 4.73 -4.90 -7.92
CA GLU A 89 4.13 -5.03 -9.26
C GLU A 89 2.61 -4.88 -9.23
N ALA A 90 1.93 -5.47 -8.25
CA ALA A 90 0.49 -5.32 -8.07
C ALA A 90 0.09 -3.85 -7.83
N ILE A 91 0.88 -3.14 -7.00
CA ILE A 91 0.71 -1.72 -6.72
C ILE A 91 0.98 -0.89 -7.98
N LEU A 92 2.08 -1.14 -8.69
CA LEU A 92 2.46 -0.41 -9.91
C LEU A 92 1.43 -0.61 -11.02
N LYS A 93 0.91 -1.83 -11.20
CA LYS A 93 -0.13 -2.15 -12.18
C LYS A 93 -1.42 -1.42 -11.87
N THR A 94 -1.83 -1.45 -10.60
CA THR A 94 -2.97 -0.68 -10.09
C THR A 94 -2.81 0.83 -10.34
N TYR A 95 -1.61 1.34 -10.09
CA TYR A 95 -1.27 2.75 -10.21
C TYR A 95 -1.22 3.24 -11.68
N LYS A 96 -0.61 2.46 -12.58
CA LYS A 96 -0.44 2.80 -14.01
C LYS A 96 -1.72 2.61 -14.82
N HIS A 97 -2.50 1.58 -14.53
CA HIS A 97 -3.68 1.23 -15.33
C HIS A 97 -5.00 1.66 -14.69
N GLY A 98 -4.99 2.21 -13.47
CA GLY A 98 -6.20 2.64 -12.76
C GLY A 98 -7.16 1.50 -12.40
N ILE A 99 -6.70 0.24 -12.45
CA ILE A 99 -7.54 -0.96 -12.28
C ILE A 99 -7.89 -1.22 -10.80
N GLY A 100 -7.26 -0.54 -9.84
CA GLY A 100 -7.38 -0.87 -8.41
C GLY A 100 -8.49 -0.16 -7.63
N ALA A 101 -9.69 -0.06 -8.21
CA ALA A 101 -10.90 0.08 -7.39
C ALA A 101 -12.00 -0.86 -7.90
N THR A 102 -12.16 -0.97 -9.22
CA THR A 102 -13.23 -1.75 -9.84
C THR A 102 -12.97 -3.25 -9.92
N ALA A 103 -11.72 -3.72 -9.85
CA ALA A 103 -11.42 -5.16 -9.79
C ALA A 103 -11.53 -5.76 -8.38
N LEU A 104 -11.33 -4.94 -7.33
CA LEU A 104 -11.56 -5.35 -5.94
C LEU A 104 -13.04 -5.26 -5.54
N GLU A 105 -13.81 -4.34 -6.14
CA GLU A 105 -15.27 -4.23 -5.92
C GLU A 105 -16.09 -5.36 -6.57
N LYS A 106 -15.49 -6.16 -7.47
CA LYS A 106 -16.12 -7.41 -7.95
C LYS A 106 -15.86 -8.62 -7.03
N VAL A 107 -15.29 -8.39 -5.85
CA VAL A 107 -15.24 -9.37 -4.75
C VAL A 107 -15.92 -8.78 -3.51
N SER A 108 -17.10 -8.20 -3.70
CA SER A 108 -18.05 -8.01 -2.60
C SER A 108 -19.45 -8.37 -3.07
N CYS A 109 -20.06 -9.28 -2.31
CA CYS A 109 -21.45 -9.69 -2.35
C CYS A 109 -21.90 -10.40 -3.64
N THR A 110 -22.00 -11.73 -3.56
CA THR A 110 -23.32 -12.30 -3.82
C THR A 110 -24.30 -11.54 -2.92
N PRO A 111 -25.26 -10.76 -3.46
CA PRO A 111 -26.39 -10.38 -2.64
C PRO A 111 -27.04 -11.69 -2.19
N LEU A 112 -27.17 -11.90 -0.87
CA LEU A 112 -28.25 -12.75 -0.39
C LEU A 112 -29.51 -12.12 -0.97
N SER A 113 -30.10 -12.80 -1.94
CA SER A 113 -31.38 -12.43 -2.53
C SER A 113 -32.36 -12.01 -1.42
N PRO A 114 -33.15 -10.94 -1.60
CA PRO A 114 -34.32 -10.76 -0.77
C PRO A 114 -35.30 -11.85 -1.21
N THR A 115 -35.44 -12.91 -0.44
CA THR A 115 -36.50 -13.90 -0.69
C THR A 115 -37.31 -14.05 0.58
N GLU A 116 -38.41 -13.30 0.55
CA GLU A 116 -39.73 -13.56 1.12
C GLU A 116 -39.85 -13.90 2.62
N GLU A 117 -40.70 -13.09 3.26
CA GLU A 117 -41.64 -13.51 4.29
C GLU A 117 -42.00 -15.00 4.17
N THR A 118 -41.33 -15.85 4.95
CA THR A 118 -41.91 -17.12 5.31
C THR A 118 -42.51 -16.93 6.69
N LYS A 119 -43.80 -16.56 6.69
CA LYS A 119 -44.72 -16.81 7.79
C LYS A 119 -44.52 -18.24 8.28
N TYR A 120 -43.99 -18.38 9.49
CA TYR A 120 -44.36 -19.48 10.36
C TYR A 120 -45.07 -18.88 11.57
N ASP A 121 -46.35 -18.59 11.37
CA ASP A 121 -47.34 -18.72 12.44
C ASP A 121 -47.37 -20.21 12.81
N LEU A 122 -47.08 -20.56 14.07
CA LEU A 122 -47.89 -21.49 14.89
C LEU A 122 -47.18 -21.82 16.23
N GLN A 123 -47.72 -21.22 17.29
CA GLN A 123 -48.14 -21.83 18.57
C GLN A 123 -47.32 -23.02 19.16
N MET A 124 -46.62 -22.79 20.27
CA MET A 124 -47.03 -23.13 21.65
C MET A 124 -46.08 -22.49 22.67
#